data_AF-A0A966NB44-F1
#
_entry.id   AF-A0A966NB44-F1
#
_cell.length_a   1.000
_cell.length_b   1.000
_cell.length_c   1.000
_cell.angle_alpha   90.00
_cell.angle_beta   90.00
_cell.angle_gamma   90.00
#
_symmetry.space_group_name_H-M   'P 1'
#
loop_
_entity.id
_entity.type
_entity.pdbx_description
1 polymer ?
#
loop_
_entity_poly.entity_id
_entity_poly.type
_entity_poly.pdbx_seq_one_letter_code
_entity_poly.pdbx_strand_id
1 'polypeptide(L)' 'MFENFSLFKRTSELESKIDQFFDKLAEASVIYRLAVRGYMREGVSEEFKERLDTVGELETQADSLRRDIEQKLYKNILTP' A
#
# COMPACT_ATOMS: atom_id res chain seq x y z
N MET A 1 -16.09 31.66 10.69
CA MET A 1 -16.30 30.36 11.35
C MET A 1 -16.31 29.26 10.27
N PHE A 2 -15.14 28.86 9.76
CA PHE A 2 -15.02 27.81 8.72
C PHE A 2 -13.76 26.92 8.85
N GLU A 3 -13.03 26.95 9.98
CA GLU A 3 -11.77 26.19 10.10
C GLU A 3 -11.96 24.67 10.31
N ASN A 4 -13.06 24.24 10.93
CA ASN A 4 -13.26 22.82 11.24
C ASN A 4 -13.45 21.91 10.02
N PHE A 5 -14.05 22.39 8.92
CA PHE A 5 -14.31 21.55 7.74
C PHE A 5 -13.02 21.06 7.07
N SER A 6 -11.96 21.86 7.09
CA SER A 6 -10.65 21.50 6.54
C SER A 6 -9.94 20.43 7.38
N LEU A 7 -10.08 20.48 8.72
CA LEU A 7 -9.46 19.51 9.62
C LEU A 7 -10.10 18.12 9.46
N PHE A 8 -11.44 18.03 9.42
CA PHE A 8 -12.14 16.75 9.20
C PHE A 8 -11.82 16.13 7.83
N LYS A 9 -11.70 16.93 6.77
CA LYS A 9 -11.32 16.45 5.43
C LYS A 9 -9.89 15.92 5.37
N ARG A 10 -8.95 16.54 6.12
CA ARG A 10 -7.57 16.06 6.21
C ARG A 10 -7.48 14.71 6.91
N THR A 11 -8.29 14.48 7.95
CA THR A 11 -8.37 13.19 8.63
C THR A 11 -8.91 12.11 7.70
N SER A 12 -9.99 12.38 6.97
CA SER A 12 -10.56 11.39 6.02
C SER A 12 -9.61 11.03 4.86
N GLU A 13 -8.79 11.99 4.39
CA GLU A 13 -7.77 11.71 3.38
C GLU A 13 -6.63 10.84 3.91
N LEU A 14 -6.27 10.98 5.18
CA LEU A 14 -5.23 10.15 5.80
C LEU A 14 -5.75 8.73 6.03
N GLU A 15 -6.97 8.58 6.54
CA GLU A 15 -7.66 7.29 6.69
C GLU A 15 -7.73 6.55 5.35
N SER A 16 -8.19 7.22 4.29
CA SER A 16 -8.25 6.61 2.96
C SER A 16 -6.89 6.16 2.42
N LYS A 17 -5.80 6.88 2.72
CA LYS A 17 -4.45 6.44 2.34
C LYS A 17 -4.01 5.21 3.11
N ILE A 18 -4.37 5.13 4.40
CA ILE A 18 -4.08 3.96 5.24
C ILE A 18 -4.84 2.74 4.72
N ASP A 19 -6.11 2.89 4.38
CA ASP A 19 -6.91 1.81 3.78
C ASP A 19 -6.27 1.33 2.47
N GLN A 20 -5.92 2.27 1.57
CA GLN A 20 -5.25 1.93 0.31
C GLN A 20 -3.91 1.20 0.53
N PHE A 21 -3.16 1.57 1.56
CA PHE A 21 -1.91 0.87 1.90
C PHE A 21 -2.19 -0.59 2.27
N PHE A 22 -3.17 -0.85 3.13
CA PHE A 22 -3.54 -2.20 3.52
C PHE A 22 -4.14 -3.01 2.36
N ASP A 23 -4.93 -2.38 1.49
CA ASP A 23 -5.46 -3.02 0.29
C ASP A 23 -4.33 -3.51 -0.63
N LYS A 24 -3.30 -2.68 -0.84
CA LYS A 24 -2.13 -3.05 -1.65
C LYS A 24 -1.34 -4.20 -1.04
N LEU A 25 -1.16 -4.21 0.28
CA LEU A 25 -0.54 -5.34 0.98
C LEU A 25 -1.36 -6.62 0.86
N ALA A 26 -2.69 -6.53 0.99
CA ALA A 26 -3.58 -7.67 0.84
C ALA A 26 -3.52 -8.23 -0.59
N GLU A 27 -3.59 -7.37 -1.60
CA GLU A 27 -3.45 -7.72 -3.02
C GLU A 27 -2.10 -8.43 -3.28
N ALA A 28 -1.00 -7.83 -2.83
CA ALA A 28 0.34 -8.40 -2.99
C ALA A 28 0.45 -9.78 -2.33
N SER A 29 -0.14 -9.96 -1.14
CA SER A 29 -0.11 -11.23 -0.41
C SER A 29 -0.82 -12.36 -1.17
N VAL A 30 -1.94 -12.05 -1.84
CA VAL A 30 -2.70 -13.01 -2.64
C VAL A 30 -1.89 -13.41 -3.87
N ILE A 31 -1.34 -12.45 -4.60
CA ILE A 31 -0.56 -12.71 -5.80
C ILE A 31 0.74 -13.45 -5.46
N TYR A 32 1.42 -13.06 -4.39
CA TYR A 32 2.61 -13.76 -3.91
C TYR A 32 2.32 -15.22 -3.56
N ARG A 33 1.20 -15.49 -2.85
CA ARG A 33 0.78 -16.87 -2.56
C ARG A 33 0.56 -17.69 -3.83
N LEU A 34 -0.02 -17.09 -4.86
CA LEU A 34 -0.21 -17.75 -6.15
C LEU A 34 1.12 -17.97 -6.88
N ALA A 35 2.03 -17.00 -6.86
CA ALA A 35 3.37 -17.12 -7.44
C ALA A 35 4.13 -18.29 -6.81
N VAL A 36 4.18 -18.37 -5.48
CA VAL A 36 4.86 -19.47 -4.76
C VAL A 36 4.24 -20.82 -5.11
N ARG A 37 2.90 -20.92 -5.19
CA ARG A 37 2.22 -22.16 -5.57
C ARG A 37 2.53 -22.58 -7.01
N GLY A 38 2.57 -21.62 -7.94
CA GLY A 38 2.97 -21.86 -9.33
C GLY A 38 4.41 -22.35 -9.43
N TYR A 39 5.32 -21.67 -8.74
CA TYR A 39 6.74 -22.04 -8.68
C TYR A 39 6.95 -23.47 -8.15
N MET A 40 6.26 -23.86 -7.08
CA MET A 40 6.38 -25.20 -6.52
C MET A 40 5.85 -26.31 -7.44
N ARG A 41 4.99 -25.97 -8.41
CA ARG A 41 4.42 -26.92 -9.37
C ARG A 41 5.29 -27.06 -10.62
N GLU A 42 5.75 -25.95 -11.16
CA GLU A 42 6.32 -25.88 -12.53
C GLU A 42 7.73 -25.28 -12.56
N GLY A 43 8.27 -24.87 -11.42
CA GLY A 43 9.52 -24.12 -11.33
C GLY A 43 9.38 -22.69 -11.83
N VAL A 44 10.46 -22.12 -12.34
CA VAL A 44 10.45 -20.77 -12.92
C VAL A 44 9.70 -20.79 -14.25
N SER A 45 8.45 -20.35 -14.25
CA SER A 45 7.62 -20.13 -15.45
C SER A 45 7.46 -18.64 -15.75
N GLU A 46 6.97 -18.31 -16.95
CA GLU A 46 6.63 -16.91 -17.28
C GLU A 46 5.52 -16.38 -16.38
N GLU A 47 4.49 -17.20 -16.08
CA GLU A 47 3.43 -16.81 -15.13
C GLU A 47 4.00 -16.50 -13.73
N PHE A 48 4.99 -17.27 -13.27
CA PHE A 48 5.67 -16.99 -12.01
C PHE A 48 6.39 -15.63 -12.06
N LYS A 49 7.12 -15.35 -13.14
CA LYS A 49 7.84 -14.08 -13.31
C LYS A 49 6.87 -12.89 -13.34
N GLU A 50 5.81 -12.98 -14.13
CA GLU A 50 4.78 -11.93 -14.21
C GLU A 50 4.14 -11.65 -12.84
N ARG A 51 3.80 -12.70 -12.08
CA ARG A 51 3.27 -12.54 -10.72
C ARG A 51 4.30 -11.93 -9.78
N LEU A 52 5.58 -12.27 -9.92
CA LEU A 52 6.66 -11.70 -9.11
C LEU A 52 6.86 -10.21 -9.41
N ASP A 53 6.86 -9.83 -10.68
CA ASP A 53 6.92 -8.44 -11.12
C ASP A 53 5.73 -7.65 -10.58
N THR A 54 4.52 -8.23 -10.65
CA THR A 54 3.29 -7.63 -10.11
C THR A 54 3.40 -7.40 -8.59
N VAL A 55 3.95 -8.37 -7.83
CA VAL A 55 4.19 -8.19 -6.39
C VAL A 55 5.18 -7.05 -6.14
N GLY A 56 6.22 -6.92 -6.96
CA GLY A 56 7.18 -5.81 -6.87
C GLY A 56 6.53 -4.44 -7.13
N GLU A 57 5.65 -4.34 -8.12
CA GLU A 57 4.89 -3.11 -8.39
C GLU A 57 3.97 -2.72 -7.23
N LEU A 58 3.26 -3.70 -6.65
CA LEU A 58 2.38 -3.47 -5.50
C LEU A 58 3.17 -3.05 -4.25
N GLU A 59 4.34 -3.64 -4.02
CA GLU A 59 5.25 -3.25 -2.93
C GLU A 59 5.74 -1.80 -3.11
N THR A 60 6.14 -1.41 -4.33
CA THR A 60 6.56 -0.04 -4.63
C THR A 60 5.43 0.97 -4.39
N GLN A 61 4.20 0.62 -4.76
CA GLN A 61 3.02 1.45 -4.50
C GLN A 61 2.73 1.55 -2.99
N ALA A 62 2.82 0.44 -2.26
CA ALA A 62 2.61 0.41 -0.81
C ALA A 62 3.68 1.23 -0.06
N ASP A 63 4.96 1.13 -0.45
CA ASP A 63 6.02 1.95 0.17
C ASP A 63 5.82 3.44 -0.08
N SER A 64 5.36 3.81 -1.28
CA SER A 64 5.01 5.21 -1.60
C SER A 64 3.88 5.72 -0.70
N LEU A 65 2.82 4.93 -0.51
CA LEU A 65 1.72 5.27 0.40
C LEU A 65 2.21 5.38 1.86
N ARG A 66 3.05 4.44 2.31
CA ARG A 66 3.64 4.46 3.65
C ARG A 66 4.42 5.74 3.91
N ARG A 67 5.31 6.14 2.99
CA ARG A 67 6.09 7.38 3.12
C ARG A 67 5.19 8.61 3.18
N ASP A 68 4.14 8.65 2.37
CA ASP A 68 3.16 9.73 2.37
C ASP A 68 2.39 9.83 3.69
N ILE A 69 1.97 8.69 4.25
CA ILE A 69 1.29 8.58 5.55
C ILE A 69 2.23 9.06 6.65
N GLU A 70 3.46 8.55 6.69
CA GLU A 70 4.49 8.94 7.66
C GLU A 70 4.73 10.45 7.62
N GLN A 71 4.95 11.04 6.43
CA GLN A 71 5.14 12.48 6.28
C GLN A 71 3.95 13.31 6.79
N LYS A 72 2.71 12.87 6.51
CA LYS A 72 1.51 13.54 7.01
C LYS A 72 1.39 13.42 8.53
N LEU A 73 1.67 12.25 9.10
CA LEU A 73 1.64 12.04 10.55
C LEU A 73 2.69 12.89 11.26
N TYR A 74 3.95 12.90 10.79
CA TYR A 74 5.01 13.72 11.36
C TYR A 74 4.68 15.21 11.35
N LYS A 75 4.12 15.71 10.24
CA LYS A 75 3.70 17.13 10.15
C LYS A 75 2.57 17.50 11.12
N ASN A 76 1.67 16.56 11.45
CA ASN A 76 0.54 16.82 12.35
C ASN A 76 0.88 16.55 13.83
N ILE A 77 1.88 15.70 14.13
CA ILE A 77 2.31 15.36 15.50
C ILE A 77 3.35 16.36 16.05
N LEU A 78 4.08 17.07 15.20
CA LEU A 78 5.11 18.05 15.61
C LEU A 78 4.59 19.47 15.97
N THR A 79 3.29 19.64 16.16
CA THR A 79 2.70 20.90 16.67
C THR A 79 2.15 20.69 18.08
N PRO A 80 2.85 21.20 19.13
CA PRO A 80 2.23 21.53 20.42
C PRO A 80 1.23 22.68 20.28
#